data_AF-A0A927J3Z2-F1
#
_entry.id   AF-A0A927J3Z2-F1
#
_cell.length_a   1.000
_cell.length_b   1.000
_cell.length_c   1.000
_cell.angle_alpha   90.00
_cell.angle_beta   90.00
_cell.angle_gamma   90.00
#
_symmetry.space_group_name_H-M   'P 1'
#
loop_
_entity.id
_entity.type
_entity.pdbx_description
1 polymer ?
#
loop_
_entity_poly.entity_id
_entity_poly.type
_entity_poly.pdbx_seq_one_letter_code
_entity_poly.pdbx_strand_id
1 'polypeptide(L)'
;MMENEILKKLEDILKELAPDGQRGLDISSLKIFIKNYKNFIRVSEKNEAKQTIPFDEALDIIKAFLEDKKAFPRIKDVIDFANDKLGIDFKDQKESREITISRIISRIKQKPKLKDTLKKAVISIRNEVVHGTKEKPTKKELITAETYSKWAEIIKNI
;
A
#
# COMPACT_ATOMS: atom_id res chain seq x y z
N MET A 1 18.09 -3.59 -16.55
CA MET A 1 16.90 -3.15 -17.31
C MET A 1 16.28 -4.41 -17.89
N MET A 2 15.06 -4.75 -17.48
CA MET A 2 14.34 -5.89 -18.07
C MET A 2 13.75 -5.41 -19.38
N GLU A 3 14.15 -6.00 -20.50
CA GLU A 3 13.61 -5.65 -21.82
C GLU A 3 12.11 -6.01 -21.81
N ASN A 4 11.21 -5.03 -22.00
CA ASN A 4 9.78 -5.31 -22.01
C ASN A 4 9.41 -6.06 -23.30
N GLU A 5 9.40 -7.39 -23.23
CA GLU A 5 9.18 -8.28 -24.39
C GLU A 5 7.86 -7.98 -25.12
N ILE A 6 6.84 -7.51 -24.39
CA ILE A 6 5.55 -7.11 -24.96
C ILE A 6 5.70 -5.85 -25.79
N LEU A 7 6.42 -4.84 -25.28
CA LEU A 7 6.69 -3.61 -26.03
C LEU A 7 7.47 -3.91 -27.31
N LYS A 8 8.48 -4.78 -27.24
CA LYS A 8 9.28 -5.20 -28.38
C LYS A 8 8.43 -5.89 -29.45
N LYS A 9 7.59 -6.85 -29.04
CA LYS A 9 6.62 -7.51 -29.95
C LYS A 9 5.67 -6.51 -30.61
N LEU A 10 5.14 -5.54 -29.87
CA LEU A 10 4.25 -4.52 -30.43
C LEU A 10 4.96 -3.62 -31.44
N GLU A 11 6.23 -3.27 -31.18
CA GLU A 11 7.04 -2.50 -32.12
C GLU A 11 7.36 -3.29 -33.39
N ASP A 12 7.61 -4.59 -33.26
CA ASP A 12 7.86 -5.47 -34.41
C ASP A 12 6.60 -5.66 -35.26
N ILE A 13 5.43 -5.88 -34.63
CA ILE A 13 4.13 -5.90 -35.32
C ILE A 13 3.88 -4.58 -36.06
N LEU A 14 4.23 -3.44 -35.46
CA LEU A 14 4.08 -2.14 -36.12
C LEU A 14 5.00 -1.99 -37.35
N LYS A 15 6.21 -2.56 -37.31
CA LYS A 15 7.12 -2.58 -38.47
C LYS A 15 6.59 -3.47 -39.58
N GLU A 16 6.05 -4.63 -39.23
CA GLU A 16 5.44 -5.57 -40.19
C GLU A 16 4.23 -4.95 -40.89
N LEU A 17 3.41 -4.19 -40.16
CA LEU A 17 2.22 -3.51 -40.71
C LEU A 17 2.52 -2.18 -41.42
N ALA A 18 3.75 -1.67 -41.37
CA ALA A 18 4.11 -0.38 -41.98
C ALA A 18 3.88 -0.32 -43.50
N PRO A 19 4.23 -1.36 -44.29
CA PRO A 19 3.96 -1.38 -45.74
C PRO A 19 2.46 -1.34 -46.05
N ASP A 20 1.64 -2.06 -45.29
CA ASP A 20 0.19 -2.06 -45.49
C ASP A 20 -0.45 -0.75 -45.01
N GLY A 21 0.16 -0.11 -44.01
CA GLY A 21 -0.19 1.26 -43.61
C GLY A 21 0.02 2.29 -44.72
N GLN A 22 1.09 2.15 -45.52
CA GLN A 22 1.30 2.98 -46.71
C GLN A 22 0.28 2.68 -47.83
N ARG A 23 -0.34 1.50 -47.81
CA ARG A 23 -1.37 1.05 -48.75
C ARG A 23 -2.81 1.35 -48.28
N GLY A 24 -2.97 1.98 -47.11
CA GLY A 24 -4.26 2.44 -46.59
C GLY A 24 -4.80 1.69 -45.37
N LEU A 25 -4.07 0.71 -44.81
CA LEU A 25 -4.42 0.12 -43.51
C LEU A 25 -4.24 1.15 -42.39
N ASP A 26 -5.27 1.36 -41.57
CA ASP A 26 -5.14 2.26 -40.43
C ASP A 26 -4.33 1.62 -39.29
N ILE A 27 -3.10 2.10 -39.10
CA ILE A 27 -2.19 1.70 -38.02
C ILE A 27 -2.10 2.76 -36.90
N SER A 28 -2.93 3.80 -36.93
CA SER A 28 -2.88 4.93 -35.98
C SER A 28 -3.17 4.49 -34.54
N SER A 29 -4.16 3.61 -34.35
CA SER A 29 -4.53 3.07 -33.04
C SER A 29 -3.38 2.31 -32.38
N LEU A 30 -2.64 1.49 -33.15
CA LEU A 30 -1.47 0.77 -32.64
C LEU A 30 -0.34 1.72 -32.24
N LYS A 31 -0.07 2.77 -33.04
CA LYS A 31 0.92 3.80 -32.71
C LYS A 31 0.58 4.53 -31.42
N ILE A 32 -0.68 4.92 -31.23
CA ILE A 32 -1.18 5.59 -30.03
C ILE A 32 -1.04 4.65 -28.81
N PHE A 33 -1.42 3.38 -28.97
CA PHE A 33 -1.30 2.38 -27.92
C PHE A 33 0.15 2.21 -27.47
N ILE A 34 1.09 2.00 -28.40
CA ILE A 34 2.52 1.85 -28.09
C ILE A 34 3.06 3.09 -27.36
N LYS A 35 2.70 4.30 -27.82
CA LYS A 35 3.09 5.55 -27.16
C LYS A 35 2.57 5.61 -25.72
N ASN A 36 1.30 5.28 -25.50
CA ASN A 36 0.69 5.29 -24.17
C ASN A 36 1.28 4.21 -23.27
N TYR A 37 1.57 3.02 -23.82
CA TYR A 37 2.17 1.91 -23.10
C TYR A 37 3.62 2.22 -22.67
N LYS A 38 4.42 2.87 -23.52
CA LYS A 38 5.74 3.40 -23.14
C LYS A 38 5.66 4.41 -22.00
N ASN A 39 4.69 5.32 -22.05
CA ASN A 39 4.45 6.27 -20.96
C ASN A 39 4.02 5.57 -19.68
N PHE A 40 3.15 4.57 -19.78
CA PHE A 40 2.73 3.74 -18.65
C PHE A 40 3.94 3.04 -18.02
N ILE A 41 4.80 2.38 -18.79
CA ILE A 41 6.03 1.73 -18.30
C ILE A 41 6.93 2.75 -17.61
N ARG A 42 7.17 3.91 -18.23
CA ARG A 42 8.01 4.96 -17.64
C ARG A 42 7.46 5.48 -16.32
N VAL A 43 6.13 5.57 -16.20
CA VAL A 43 5.45 5.98 -14.97
C VAL A 43 5.42 4.84 -13.95
N SER A 44 5.25 3.59 -14.37
CA SER A 44 5.25 2.42 -13.49
C SER A 44 6.64 2.16 -12.94
N GLU A 45 7.71 2.21 -13.74
CA GLU A 45 9.10 2.10 -13.29
C GLU A 45 9.47 3.21 -12.28
N LYS A 46 8.99 4.45 -12.51
CA LYS A 46 9.13 5.52 -11.52
C LYS A 46 8.35 5.27 -10.22
N ASN A 47 7.24 4.55 -10.28
CA ASN A 47 6.45 4.16 -9.12
C ASN A 47 6.97 2.89 -8.44
N GLU A 48 7.63 1.98 -9.17
CA GLU A 48 8.34 0.80 -8.68
C GLU A 48 9.70 1.17 -8.06
N ALA A 49 10.28 2.31 -8.47
CA ALA A 49 11.39 2.96 -7.76
C ALA A 49 10.97 3.58 -6.41
N LYS A 50 9.77 3.30 -5.91
CA LYS A 50 9.49 3.42 -4.48
C LYS A 50 10.33 2.35 -3.78
N GLN A 51 11.40 2.81 -3.12
CA GLN A 51 12.25 2.01 -2.25
C GLN A 51 11.41 0.96 -1.52
N THR A 52 11.59 -0.32 -1.90
CA THR A 52 11.05 -1.42 -1.12
C THR A 52 11.75 -1.37 0.23
N ILE A 53 11.03 -0.86 1.23
CA ILE A 53 11.53 -0.75 2.60
C ILE A 53 11.87 -2.18 3.08
N PRO A 54 13.10 -2.43 3.56
CA PRO A 54 13.49 -3.71 4.15
C PRO A 54 12.49 -4.16 5.22
N PHE A 55 12.33 -5.47 5.40
CA PHE A 55 11.30 -6.00 6.31
C PHE A 55 11.49 -5.54 7.76
N ASP A 56 12.72 -5.42 8.25
CA ASP A 56 12.97 -4.92 9.61
C ASP A 56 12.63 -3.42 9.73
N GLU A 57 12.96 -2.59 8.73
CA GLU A 57 12.55 -1.18 8.70
C GLU A 57 11.03 -1.02 8.62
N ALA A 58 10.35 -1.93 7.90
CA ALA A 58 8.90 -1.99 7.89
C ALA A 58 8.35 -2.28 9.29
N LEU A 59 8.92 -3.24 10.03
CA LEU A 59 8.50 -3.54 11.40
C LEU A 59 8.68 -2.36 12.35
N ASP A 60 9.74 -1.56 12.17
CA ASP A 60 9.97 -0.35 12.98
C ASP A 60 8.91 0.72 12.72
N ILE A 61 8.50 0.91 11.46
CA ILE A 61 7.40 1.83 11.12
C ILE A 61 6.08 1.35 11.73
N ILE A 62 5.82 0.04 11.69
CA ILE A 62 4.62 -0.56 12.29
C ILE A 62 4.62 -0.38 13.80
N LYS A 63 5.78 -0.58 14.44
CA LYS A 63 5.95 -0.35 15.87
C LYS A 63 5.62 1.11 16.24
N ALA A 64 6.18 2.06 15.50
CA ALA A 64 5.94 3.48 15.73
C ALA A 64 4.45 3.86 15.57
N PHE A 65 3.75 3.24 14.62
CA PHE A 65 2.31 3.40 14.46
C PHE A 65 1.52 2.89 15.67
N LEU A 66 1.82 1.69 16.17
CA LEU A 66 1.13 1.11 17.34
C LEU A 66 1.45 1.89 18.64
N GLU A 67 2.59 2.57 18.71
CA GLU A 67 2.98 3.42 19.83
C GLU A 67 2.27 4.78 19.85
N ASP A 68 1.74 5.23 18.70
CA ASP A 68 1.09 6.54 18.58
C ASP A 68 -0.18 6.61 19.44
N LYS A 69 -0.11 7.34 20.56
CA LYS A 69 -1.22 7.54 21.49
C LYS A 69 -2.36 8.38 20.90
N LYS A 70 -2.13 9.12 19.80
CA LYS A 70 -3.21 9.82 19.09
C LYS A 70 -4.04 8.87 18.25
N ALA A 71 -3.41 7.84 17.68
CA ALA A 71 -4.10 6.76 16.98
C ALA A 71 -4.72 5.76 17.97
N PHE A 72 -3.98 5.39 19.01
CA PHE A 72 -4.36 4.39 20.00
C PHE A 72 -4.19 4.91 21.44
N PRO A 73 -5.17 5.67 21.97
CA PRO A 73 -5.09 6.25 23.31
C PRO A 73 -4.86 5.22 24.41
N ARG A 74 -5.47 4.03 24.29
CA ARG A 74 -5.33 2.93 25.25
C ARG A 74 -4.61 1.75 24.60
N ILE A 75 -3.94 0.94 25.41
CA ILE A 75 -3.31 -0.29 24.93
C ILE A 75 -4.34 -1.30 24.42
N LYS A 76 -5.55 -1.29 24.99
CA LYS A 76 -6.67 -2.10 24.50
C LYS A 76 -6.98 -1.79 23.03
N ASP A 77 -6.93 -0.53 22.62
CA ASP A 77 -7.24 -0.13 21.25
C ASP A 77 -6.20 -0.72 20.24
N VAL A 78 -4.95 -0.90 20.68
CA VAL A 78 -3.89 -1.59 19.91
C VAL A 78 -4.18 -3.08 19.79
N ILE A 79 -4.58 -3.72 20.89
CA ILE A 79 -4.90 -5.15 20.95
C ILE A 79 -6.11 -5.46 20.06
N ASP A 80 -7.17 -4.66 20.18
CA ASP A 80 -8.38 -4.80 19.37
C ASP A 80 -8.03 -4.65 17.88
N PHE A 81 -7.26 -3.63 17.49
CA PHE A 81 -6.76 -3.49 16.11
C PHE A 81 -5.94 -4.71 15.64
N ALA A 82 -5.00 -5.19 16.45
CA ALA A 82 -4.16 -6.33 16.10
C ALA A 82 -4.96 -7.63 15.95
N ASN A 83 -6.04 -7.79 16.70
CA ASN A 83 -6.92 -8.95 16.59
C ASN A 83 -7.85 -8.83 15.39
N ASP A 84 -8.57 -7.72 15.28
CA ASP A 84 -9.62 -7.54 14.28
C ASP A 84 -9.06 -7.40 12.87
N LYS A 85 -7.94 -6.68 12.73
CA LYS A 85 -7.37 -6.35 11.42
C LYS A 85 -6.20 -7.23 11.02
N LEU A 86 -5.50 -7.84 11.99
CA LEU A 86 -4.33 -8.67 11.72
C LEU A 86 -4.50 -10.15 12.12
N GLY A 87 -5.59 -10.53 12.82
CA GLY A 87 -5.83 -11.93 13.18
C GLY A 87 -4.74 -12.52 14.08
N ILE A 88 -4.17 -11.71 14.99
CA ILE A 88 -3.01 -12.10 15.80
C ILE A 88 -3.41 -12.89 17.07
N ASP A 89 -4.71 -12.96 17.40
CA ASP A 89 -5.29 -13.59 18.60
C ASP A 89 -4.44 -13.33 19.87
N PHE A 90 -4.24 -12.05 20.12
CA PHE A 90 -3.49 -11.51 21.24
C PHE A 90 -4.43 -11.28 22.42
N LYS A 91 -4.20 -11.99 23.51
CA LYS A 91 -4.89 -11.77 24.79
C LYS A 91 -4.11 -10.75 25.60
N ASP A 92 -4.83 -9.83 26.24
CA ASP A 92 -4.23 -8.91 27.20
C ASP A 92 -3.64 -9.68 28.38
N GLN A 93 -2.37 -9.43 28.66
CA GLN A 93 -1.59 -10.07 29.73
C GLN A 93 -1.33 -9.11 30.91
N LYS A 94 -1.96 -7.92 30.93
CA LYS A 94 -1.75 -6.85 31.92
C LYS A 94 -0.30 -6.37 32.00
N GLU A 95 0.33 -6.29 30.83
CA GLU A 95 1.73 -5.92 30.68
C GLU A 95 1.88 -4.45 30.31
N SER A 96 3.11 -3.93 30.34
CA SER A 96 3.37 -2.57 29.87
C SER A 96 3.00 -2.44 28.38
N ARG A 97 2.68 -1.21 27.96
CA ARG A 97 2.38 -0.89 26.55
C ARG A 97 3.52 -1.32 25.63
N GLU A 98 4.75 -1.01 26.04
CA GLU A 98 5.98 -1.32 25.29
C GLU A 98 6.16 -2.83 25.11
N ILE A 99 5.96 -3.61 26.17
CA ILE A 99 6.05 -5.07 26.14
C ILE A 99 4.95 -5.65 25.24
N THR A 100 3.73 -5.15 25.37
CA THR A 100 2.57 -5.58 24.58
C THR A 100 2.81 -5.35 23.09
N ILE A 101 3.22 -4.13 22.70
CA ILE A 101 3.53 -3.79 21.31
C ILE A 101 4.68 -4.65 20.78
N SER A 102 5.76 -4.82 21.57
CA SER A 102 6.90 -5.65 21.16
C SER A 102 6.51 -7.12 20.91
N ARG A 103 5.59 -7.67 21.71
CA ARG A 103 5.06 -9.03 21.51
C ARG A 103 4.18 -9.11 20.25
N ILE A 104 3.35 -8.10 19.98
CA ILE A 104 2.57 -8.01 18.74
C ILE A 104 3.50 -7.95 17.52
N ILE A 105 4.52 -7.11 17.53
CA ILE A 105 5.53 -7.02 16.45
C ILE A 105 6.24 -8.36 16.26
N SER A 106 6.61 -9.06 17.35
CA SER A 106 7.23 -10.38 17.27
C SER A 106 6.34 -11.41 16.57
N ARG A 107 5.01 -11.38 16.83
CA ARG A 107 4.04 -12.24 16.13
C ARG A 107 3.88 -11.87 14.66
N ILE A 108 3.95 -10.59 14.32
CA ILE A 108 3.96 -10.11 12.93
C ILE A 108 5.21 -10.62 12.21
N LYS A 109 6.38 -10.53 12.86
CA LYS A 109 7.66 -11.06 12.33
C LYS A 109 7.61 -12.56 12.02
N GLN A 110 6.92 -13.34 12.86
CA GLN A 110 6.78 -14.79 12.70
C GLN A 110 5.76 -15.23 11.62
N LYS A 111 4.94 -14.31 11.08
CA LYS A 111 3.93 -14.60 10.06
C LYS A 111 4.14 -13.68 8.83
N PRO A 112 4.98 -14.08 7.86
CA PRO A 112 5.33 -13.22 6.70
C PRO A 112 4.12 -12.71 5.90
N LYS A 113 3.01 -13.46 5.84
CA LYS A 113 1.74 -13.07 5.20
C LYS A 113 1.02 -11.88 5.88
N LEU A 114 1.43 -11.50 7.09
CA LEU A 114 0.85 -10.36 7.80
C LEU A 114 1.33 -9.00 7.27
N LYS A 115 2.44 -8.95 6.50
CA LYS A 115 2.91 -7.69 5.88
C LYS A 115 1.84 -7.10 4.96
N ASP A 116 1.33 -7.91 4.03
CA ASP A 116 0.30 -7.48 3.08
C ASP A 116 -1.06 -7.24 3.75
N THR A 117 -1.35 -7.99 4.81
CA THR A 117 -2.57 -7.85 5.60
C THR A 117 -2.60 -6.51 6.34
N LEU A 118 -1.46 -6.11 6.92
CA LEU A 118 -1.34 -4.81 7.58
C LEU A 118 -1.46 -3.64 6.61
N LYS A 119 -0.81 -3.73 5.44
CA LYS A 119 -0.93 -2.72 4.39
C LYS A 119 -2.38 -2.52 3.98
N LYS A 120 -3.10 -3.62 3.73
CA LYS A 120 -4.54 -3.59 3.41
C LYS A 120 -5.37 -3.03 4.56
N ALA A 121 -5.09 -3.41 5.80
CA ALA A 121 -5.81 -2.94 6.98
C ALA A 121 -5.70 -1.42 7.18
N VAL A 122 -4.50 -0.86 7.06
CA VAL A 122 -4.27 0.59 7.22
C VAL A 122 -4.95 1.38 6.10
N ILE A 123 -4.87 0.89 4.86
CA ILE A 123 -5.58 1.50 3.72
C ILE A 123 -7.10 1.42 3.92
N SER A 124 -7.63 0.30 4.42
CA SER A 124 -9.05 0.13 4.72
C SER A 124 -9.53 1.13 5.77
N ILE A 125 -8.78 1.30 6.87
CA ILE A 125 -9.15 2.25 7.94
C ILE A 125 -9.13 3.69 7.42
N ARG A 126 -8.12 4.06 6.60
CA ARG A 126 -8.11 5.38 5.96
C ARG A 126 -9.37 5.59 5.13
N ASN A 127 -9.74 4.61 4.32
CA ASN A 127 -10.91 4.72 3.45
C ASN A 127 -12.23 4.75 4.25
N GLU A 128 -12.35 3.92 5.30
CA GLU A 128 -13.51 3.90 6.20
C GLU A 128 -13.68 5.22 6.95
N VAL A 129 -12.59 5.84 7.38
CA VAL A 129 -12.61 7.10 8.15
C VAL A 129 -12.78 8.33 7.24
N VAL A 130 -12.21 8.32 6.02
CA VAL A 130 -12.30 9.45 5.07
C VAL A 130 -13.59 9.43 4.25
N HIS A 131 -14.11 8.24 3.93
CA HIS A 131 -15.30 8.07 3.07
C HIS A 131 -16.52 7.50 3.82
N GLY A 132 -16.43 7.31 5.15
CA GLY A 132 -17.54 6.87 5.98
C GLY A 132 -18.69 7.88 5.98
N THR A 133 -19.89 7.41 5.61
CA THR A 133 -21.14 8.17 5.52
C THR A 133 -21.76 8.48 6.90
N LYS A 134 -21.00 9.10 7.81
CA LYS A 134 -21.55 9.57 9.10
C LYS A 134 -21.62 11.10 9.14
N GLU A 135 -22.64 11.58 9.86
CA GLU A 135 -22.86 12.99 10.19
C GLU A 135 -21.60 13.66 10.76
N LYS A 136 -21.53 14.98 10.61
CA LYS A 136 -20.36 15.85 10.86
C LYS A 136 -19.39 15.29 11.92
N PRO A 137 -18.17 14.86 11.52
CA PRO A 137 -17.20 14.25 12.43
C PRO A 137 -16.76 15.24 13.51
N THR A 138 -16.61 14.73 14.73
CA THR A 138 -16.11 15.48 15.88
C THR A 138 -14.62 15.84 15.70
N LYS A 139 -14.13 16.86 16.44
CA LYS A 139 -12.71 17.23 16.42
C LYS A 139 -11.77 16.07 16.76
N LYS A 140 -12.19 15.15 17.63
CA LYS A 140 -11.40 13.95 17.97
C LYS A 140 -11.34 12.98 16.80
N GLU A 141 -12.47 12.74 16.14
CA GLU A 141 -12.53 11.86 14.95
C GLU A 141 -11.73 12.43 13.79
N LEU A 142 -11.71 13.76 13.60
CA LEU A 142 -10.86 14.43 12.60
C LEU A 142 -9.37 14.27 12.89
N ILE A 143 -8.93 14.47 14.14
CA ILE A 143 -7.53 14.28 14.54
C ILE A 143 -7.11 12.81 14.36
N THR A 144 -7.98 11.88 14.71
CA THR A 144 -7.76 10.46 14.48
C THR A 144 -7.66 10.17 12.97
N ALA A 145 -8.58 10.69 12.16
CA ALA A 145 -8.57 10.56 10.70
C ALA A 145 -7.30 11.08 10.04
N GLU A 146 -6.83 12.27 10.43
CA GLU A 146 -5.58 12.86 9.97
C GLU A 146 -4.38 11.99 10.36
N THR A 147 -4.38 11.48 11.59
CA THR A 147 -3.32 10.60 12.09
C THR A 147 -3.27 9.29 11.29
N TYR A 148 -4.41 8.61 11.09
CA TYR A 148 -4.49 7.43 10.25
C TYR A 148 -4.15 7.72 8.78
N SER A 149 -4.51 8.89 8.25
CA SER A 149 -4.17 9.31 6.89
C SER A 149 -2.66 9.50 6.71
N LYS A 150 -2.00 10.13 7.68
CA LYS A 150 -0.55 10.27 7.71
C LYS A 150 0.13 8.90 7.76
N TRP A 151 -0.32 8.01 8.63
CA TRP A 151 0.21 6.66 8.71
C TRP A 151 -0.07 5.83 7.46
N ALA A 152 -1.22 6.02 6.79
CA ALA A 152 -1.53 5.36 5.53
C ALA A 152 -0.58 5.78 4.40
N GLU A 153 -0.21 7.05 4.30
CA GLU A 153 0.77 7.50 3.30
C GLU A 153 2.18 6.96 3.58
N ILE A 154 2.56 6.83 4.86
CA ILE A 154 3.84 6.21 5.26
C ILE A 154 3.84 4.70 4.94
N ILE A 155 2.77 4.00 5.31
CA ILE A 155 2.64 2.53 5.15
C ILE A 155 2.39 2.12 3.70
N LYS A 156 1.88 3.02 2.84
CA LYS A 156 1.70 2.76 1.40
C LYS A 156 3.00 2.35 0.69
N ASN A 157 4.14 2.80 1.21
CA ASN A 157 5.47 2.57 0.63
C ASN A 157 6.21 1.37 1.27
N ILE A 158 5.60 0.71 2.25
CA ILE A 158 6.05 -0.58 2.81
C ILE A 158 5.56 -1.74 1.93
#